data_AF-A0A1C4JQU2-F1
#
_entry.id   AF-A0A1C4JQU2-F1
#
_cell.length_a   1.000
_cell.length_b   1.000
_cell.length_c   1.000
_cell.angle_alpha   90.00
_cell.angle_beta   90.00
_cell.angle_gamma   90.00
#
_symmetry.space_group_name_H-M   'P 1'
#
loop_
_entity.id
_entity.type
_entity.pdbx_description
1 polymer ?
#
loop_
_entity_poly.entity_id
_entity_poly.type
_entity_poly.pdbx_seq_one_letter_code
_entity_poly.pdbx_strand_id
1 'polypeptide(L)' 'MIRTHPNDPPLTAGEATRLALLGARMAKRAIAGEAVDLSDLQGKFNRIIDGARARAEQASKTAKGK' A
#
# COMPACT_ATOMS: atom_id res chain seq x y z
N MET A 1 -4.29 -5.45 12.54
CA MET A 1 -3.54 -5.26 11.28
C MET A 1 -4.03 -6.28 10.28
N ILE A 2 -4.16 -5.89 9.01
CA ILE A 2 -4.63 -6.74 7.91
C ILE A 2 -3.39 -7.25 7.15
N ARG A 3 -3.33 -8.55 6.86
CA ARG A 3 -2.30 -9.15 6.00
C ARG A 3 -2.96 -9.75 4.77
N THR A 4 -2.46 -9.38 3.60
CA THR A 4 -2.95 -9.83 2.29
C THR A 4 -2.12 -10.98 1.73
N HIS A 5 -0.82 -11.00 2.01
CA HIS A 5 0.11 -12.07 1.61
C HIS A 5 1.15 -12.32 2.72
N PRO A 6 1.72 -13.53 2.86
CA PRO A 6 2.78 -13.83 3.84
C PRO A 6 3.97 -12.87 3.81
N ASN A 7 4.31 -12.34 2.63
CA ASN A 7 5.45 -11.45 2.40
C ASN A 7 5.08 -9.95 2.41
N ASP A 8 3.79 -9.62 2.54
CA ASP A 8 3.34 -8.23 2.58
C ASP A 8 3.49 -7.65 3.99
N PRO A 9 3.83 -6.34 4.10
CA PRO A 9 3.82 -5.69 5.39
C PRO A 9 2.40 -5.67 5.97
N PRO A 10 2.24 -5.83 7.30
CA PRO A 10 0.93 -5.70 7.93
C PRO A 10 0.38 -4.28 7.79
N LEU A 11 -0.77 -4.18 7.12
CA LEU A 11 -1.49 -2.93 6.91
C LEU A 11 -2.36 -2.58 8.12
N THR A 12 -2.53 -1.28 8.39
CA THR A 12 -3.66 -0.81 9.20
C THR A 12 -4.96 -0.87 8.39
N ALA A 13 -6.10 -0.83 9.08
CA ALA A 13 -7.40 -0.77 8.41
C ALA A 13 -7.50 0.46 7.47
N GLY A 14 -7.02 1.63 7.93
CA GLY A 14 -7.03 2.86 7.13
C GLY A 14 -6.14 2.81 5.88
N GLU A 15 -4.97 2.18 5.97
CA GLU A 15 -4.10 1.99 4.81
C GLU A 15 -4.71 1.01 3.81
N ALA A 16 -5.29 -0.08 4.27
CA ALA A 16 -5.98 -1.04 3.41
C ALA A 16 -7.13 -0.37 2.65
N THR A 17 -7.94 0.45 3.32
CA THR A 17 -9.01 1.23 2.66
C THR A 17 -8.45 2.20 1.63
N ARG A 18 -7.35 2.91 1.94
CA ARG A 18 -6.72 3.85 0.99
C ARG A 18 -6.15 3.13 -0.23
N LEU A 19 -5.50 1.98 -0.05
CA LEU A 19 -5.00 1.16 -1.15
C LEU A 19 -6.13 0.65 -2.03
N ALA A 20 -7.23 0.17 -1.44
CA ALA A 20 -8.42 -0.25 -2.18
C ALA A 20 -9.01 0.90 -3.02
N LEU A 21 -9.11 2.11 -2.45
CA LEU A 21 -9.58 3.28 -3.16
C LEU A 21 -8.66 3.69 -4.31
N LEU A 22 -7.34 3.69 -4.09
CA LEU A 22 -6.36 3.99 -5.14
C LEU A 22 -6.41 2.94 -6.25
N GLY A 23 -6.49 1.65 -5.90
CA GLY A 23 -6.67 0.55 -6.85
C GLY A 23 -7.93 0.71 -7.69
N ALA A 24 -9.07 1.02 -7.07
CA ALA A 24 -10.32 1.28 -7.78
C ALA A 24 -10.21 2.48 -8.74
N ARG A 25 -9.50 3.55 -8.35
CA ARG A 25 -9.26 4.71 -9.22
C ARG A 25 -8.36 4.37 -10.40
N MET A 26 -7.33 3.55 -10.21
CA MET A 26 -6.47 3.07 -11.28
C MET A 26 -7.26 2.17 -12.25
N ALA A 27 -8.05 1.23 -11.75
CA ALA A 27 -8.92 0.38 -12.56
C ALA A 27 -9.93 1.23 -13.37
N LYS A 28 -10.55 2.23 -12.74
CA LYS A 28 -11.43 3.18 -13.44
C LYS A 28 -10.72 3.93 -14.56
N ARG A 29 -9.47 4.35 -14.35
CA ARG A 29 -8.67 5.03 -15.38
C ARG A 29 -8.21 4.08 -16.48
N ALA A 30 -7.91 2.82 -16.17
CA ALA A 30 -7.56 1.81 -17.16
C ALA A 30 -8.69 1.58 -18.18
N ILE A 31 -9.96 1.67 -17.75
CA ILE A 31 -11.12 1.61 -18.66
C ILE A 31 -11.13 2.78 -19.66
N ALA A 32 -10.59 3.94 -19.30
CA ALA A 32 -10.52 5.10 -20.20
C ALA A 32 -9.41 5.00 -21.27
N GLY A 33 -8.58 3.95 -21.24
CA GLY A 33 -7.57 3.66 -22.24
C GLY A 33 -6.13 3.64 -21.69
N GLU A 34 -5.24 2.91 -22.38
CA GLU A 34 -3.85 2.68 -21.95
C GLU A 34 -2.98 3.95 -21.95
N ALA A 35 -3.38 4.98 -22.70
CA ALA A 35 -2.68 6.27 -22.73
C ALA A 35 -2.90 7.11 -21.44
N VAL A 36 -3.77 6.68 -20.54
CA VAL A 36 -4.08 7.43 -19.31
C VAL A 36 -2.97 7.26 -18.29
N ASP A 37 -2.40 8.37 -17.84
CA ASP A 37 -1.36 8.36 -16.82
C ASP A 37 -1.90 7.88 -15.45
N LEU A 38 -1.26 6.82 -14.94
CA LEU A 38 -1.50 6.22 -13.63
C LEU A 38 -0.38 6.54 -12.62
N SER A 39 0.69 7.21 -13.03
CA SER A 39 1.93 7.38 -12.25
C SER A 39 1.70 8.06 -10.90
N ASP A 40 0.83 9.07 -10.83
CA ASP A 40 0.46 9.72 -9.56
C ASP A 40 -0.25 8.75 -8.59
N LEU A 41 -1.17 7.94 -9.10
CA LEU A 41 -1.91 6.96 -8.28
C LEU A 41 -0.98 5.83 -7.83
N GLN A 42 -0.12 5.34 -8.73
CA GLN A 42 0.89 4.34 -8.44
C GLN A 42 1.88 4.85 -7.39
N GLY A 43 2.32 6.10 -7.50
CA GLY A 43 3.20 6.74 -6.52
C GLY A 43 2.55 6.84 -5.14
N LYS A 44 1.27 7.21 -5.07
CA LYS A 44 0.51 7.22 -3.80
C LYS A 44 0.35 5.82 -3.22
N PHE A 45 0.11 4.83 -4.06
CA PHE A 45 -0.01 3.43 -3.65
C PHE A 45 1.30 2.94 -3.04
N ASN A 46 2.42 3.15 -3.73
CA ASN A 46 3.75 2.74 -3.28
C ASN A 46 4.14 3.40 -1.95
N ARG A 47 3.89 4.71 -1.79
CA ARG A 47 4.18 5.42 -0.52
C ARG A 47 3.49 4.80 0.70
N ILE A 48 2.27 4.30 0.54
CA ILE A 48 1.54 3.63 1.63
C ILE A 48 2.19 2.29 1.96
N ILE A 49 2.55 1.50 0.95
CA ILE A 49 3.24 0.22 1.14
C ILE A 49 4.61 0.44 1.81
N ASP A 50 5.38 1.43 1.38
CA ASP A 50 6.68 1.75 1.95
C ASP A 50 6.56 2.22 3.41
N GLY A 51 5.54 3.03 3.73
CA GLY A 51 5.21 3.39 5.11
C GLY A 51 4.85 2.18 5.97
N ALA A 52 4.08 1.23 5.43
CA ALA A 52 3.75 -0.01 6.13
C ALA A 52 4.98 -0.90 6.36
N ARG A 53 5.89 -0.99 5.38
CA ARG A 53 7.18 -1.69 5.51
C ARG A 53 8.04 -1.07 6.60
N ALA A 54 8.23 0.25 6.56
CA ALA A 54 9.03 0.97 7.54
C ALA A 54 8.48 0.75 8.97
N ARG A 55 7.17 0.85 9.16
CA ARG A 55 6.54 0.58 10.47
C ARG A 55 6.73 -0.86 10.93
N ALA A 56 6.58 -1.84 10.04
CA ALA A 56 6.80 -3.24 10.36
C ALA A 56 8.25 -3.52 10.76
N GLU A 57 9.21 -2.91 10.07
CA GLU A 57 10.64 -2.98 10.38
C GLU A 57 10.98 -2.33 11.73
N GLN A 58 10.39 -1.17 12.05
CA GLN A 58 10.59 -0.53 13.36
C GLN A 58 10.00 -1.37 14.51
N ALA A 59 8.85 -2.00 14.28
CA ALA A 59 8.23 -2.90 15.25
C ALA A 59 9.10 -4.14 15.49
N SER A 60 9.69 -4.73 14.43
CA SER A 60 10.57 -5.90 14.58
C SER A 60 11.89 -5.56 15.27
N LYS A 61 12.49 -4.39 14.96
CA LYS A 61 13.69 -3.88 15.66
C LYS A 61 13.43 -3.69 17.15
N THR A 62 12.30 -3.07 17.50
CA THR A 62 11.89 -2.88 18.91
C THR A 62 11.69 -4.22 19.62
N ALA A 63 11.08 -5.20 18.95
CA ALA A 63 10.85 -6.53 19.52
C ALA A 63 12.14 -7.34 19.74
N LYS A 64 13.15 -7.16 18.90
CA LYS A 64 14.44 -7.87 19.00
C LYS A 64 15.41 -7.25 20.02
N GLY A 65 15.16 -6.01 20.44
CA GLY A 65 15.95 -5.31 21.46
C GLY A 65 15.45 -5.50 22.91
N LYS A 66 14.36 -6.26 23.10
CA LYS A 66 13.90 -6.74 24.42
C LYS A 66 14.32 -8.20 24.61
#